data_AF-A0AAU1MM23-F1
#
_entry.id   AF-A0AAU1MM23-F1
#
_cell.length_a   1.000
_cell.length_b   1.000
_cell.length_c   1.000
_cell.angle_alpha   90.00
_cell.angle_beta   90.00
_cell.angle_gamma   90.00
#
_symmetry.space_group_name_H-M   'P 1'
#
loop_
_entity.id
_entity.type
_entity.pdbx_description
1 polymer ?
#
loop_
_entity_poly.entity_id
_entity_poly.type
_entity_poly.pdbx_seq_one_letter_code
_entity_poly.pdbx_strand_id
1 'polypeptide(L)'
;MAWDEWEQLKSDAAARQSEKMQLNQLAPEPGGGGSTGGADLVVNQDDLGAVGHEAFILHDHLHTQADIAGAGADKHGSGSTMQAATALKVSNFEMGPALETTVSVWTTQVTTVLQACAHISNHLDYSKKLHAQDDATIAVDLHQRDGSAVPVSRLNDLLK
;
A
#
# COMPACT_ATOMS: atom_id res chain seq x y z
N MET A 1 35.25 15.67 -3.75
CA MET A 1 35.13 15.08 -2.40
C MET A 1 33.78 14.40 -2.23
N ALA A 2 32.63 15.08 -2.05
CA ALA A 2 31.33 14.37 -1.94
C ALA A 2 30.83 13.71 -3.25
N TRP A 3 31.30 14.21 -4.41
CA TRP A 3 30.94 13.68 -5.74
C TRP A 3 31.61 12.34 -6.06
N ASP A 4 32.85 12.17 -5.64
CA ASP A 4 33.63 10.95 -5.85
C ASP A 4 33.07 9.79 -5.00
N GLU A 5 32.63 10.09 -3.77
CA GLU A 5 31.93 9.14 -2.90
C GLU A 5 30.57 8.72 -3.46
N TRP A 6 29.88 9.62 -4.17
CA TRP A 6 28.59 9.33 -4.80
C TRP A 6 28.72 8.42 -6.03
N GLU A 7 29.73 8.63 -6.86
CA GLU A 7 30.09 7.74 -7.98
C GLU A 7 30.52 6.35 -7.48
N GLN A 8 31.27 6.29 -6.37
CA GLN A 8 31.64 5.03 -5.73
C GLN A 8 30.42 4.26 -5.19
N LEU A 9 29.48 4.94 -4.52
CA LEU A 9 28.24 4.32 -4.05
C LEU A 9 27.36 3.80 -5.20
N LYS A 10 27.33 4.50 -6.33
CA LYS A 10 26.56 4.10 -7.51
C LYS A 10 27.15 2.87 -8.20
N SER A 11 28.48 2.82 -8.33
CA SER A 11 29.18 1.67 -8.91
C SER A 11 29.08 0.44 -8.00
N ASP A 12 29.19 0.61 -6.68
CA ASP A 12 28.97 -0.45 -5.70
C ASP A 12 27.53 -0.99 -5.71
N ALA A 13 26.53 -0.12 -5.86
CA ALA A 13 25.13 -0.54 -6.00
C ALA A 13 24.87 -1.31 -7.31
N ALA A 14 25.51 -0.90 -8.41
CA ALA A 14 25.45 -1.62 -9.69
C ALA A 14 26.19 -2.97 -9.64
N ALA A 15 27.28 -3.08 -8.88
CA ALA A 15 28.00 -4.33 -8.65
C ALA A 15 27.21 -5.31 -7.74
N ARG A 16 26.34 -4.78 -6.86
CA ARG A 16 25.41 -5.56 -6.02
C ARG A 16 24.18 -6.11 -6.78
N GLN A 17 24.23 -6.21 -8.11
CA GLN A 17 23.24 -6.91 -8.96
C GLN A 17 22.92 -8.37 -8.56
N SER A 18 23.54 -8.90 -7.50
CA SER A 18 23.23 -10.19 -6.87
C SER A 18 22.05 -10.17 -5.89
N GLU A 19 21.52 -9.02 -5.46
CA GLU A 19 20.23 -9.00 -4.77
C GLU A 19 19.08 -9.02 -5.79
N LYS A 20 18.98 -10.15 -6.50
CA LYS A 20 17.73 -10.55 -7.12
C LYS A 20 16.68 -10.60 -6.01
N MET A 21 15.56 -9.93 -6.26
CA MET A 21 14.32 -10.02 -5.48
C MET A 21 14.12 -11.47 -5.00
N GLN A 22 14.35 -11.75 -3.72
CA GLN A 22 14.16 -13.09 -3.16
C GLN A 22 12.68 -13.28 -2.84
N LEU A 23 11.91 -13.66 -3.87
CA LEU A 23 10.63 -14.33 -3.66
C LEU A 23 10.92 -15.70 -3.03
N ASN A 24 10.24 -16.01 -1.92
CA ASN A 24 10.23 -17.35 -1.34
C ASN A 24 9.64 -18.33 -2.38
N GLN A 25 10.49 -18.95 -3.20
CA GLN A 25 10.08 -19.98 -4.15
C GLN A 25 10.32 -21.36 -3.53
N LEU A 26 9.30 -22.22 -3.57
CA LEU A 26 9.47 -23.65 -3.32
C LEU A 26 10.47 -24.24 -4.34
N ALA A 27 11.24 -25.23 -3.91
CA ALA A 27 12.21 -25.92 -4.77
C ALA A 27 11.52 -26.55 -5.99
N PRO A 28 12.13 -26.45 -7.20
CA PRO A 28 11.55 -27.04 -8.41
C PRO A 28 11.66 -28.57 -8.36
N GLU A 29 10.52 -29.24 -8.47
CA GLU A 29 10.43 -30.70 -8.61
C GLU A 29 11.07 -31.16 -9.94
N PRO A 30 11.82 -32.27 -9.96
CA PRO A 30 12.54 -32.72 -11.14
C PRO A 30 11.61 -33.49 -12.08
N GLY A 31 11.01 -32.79 -13.06
CA GLY A 31 10.39 -33.45 -14.20
C GLY A 31 9.26 -32.66 -14.84
N GLY A 32 9.57 -31.81 -15.82
CA GLY A 32 8.56 -31.20 -16.68
C GLY A 32 8.99 -29.83 -17.17
N GLY A 33 9.27 -29.72 -18.46
CA GLY A 33 9.78 -28.49 -19.08
C GLY A 33 8.84 -27.30 -18.93
N GLY A 34 9.46 -26.12 -18.83
CA GLY A 34 8.89 -24.85 -19.28
C GLY A 34 7.49 -24.53 -18.79
N SER A 35 7.27 -24.45 -17.48
CA SER A 35 6.22 -23.58 -16.96
C SER A 35 6.89 -22.30 -16.46
N THR A 36 6.67 -21.21 -17.17
CA THR A 36 6.60 -19.87 -16.57
C THR A 36 5.45 -19.86 -15.57
N GLY A 37 5.58 -20.62 -14.49
CA GLY A 37 4.56 -20.85 -13.47
C GLY A 37 4.50 -19.70 -12.48
N GLY A 38 4.51 -18.46 -12.97
CA GLY A 38 3.86 -17.40 -12.23
C GLY A 38 2.38 -17.77 -12.22
N ALA A 39 1.85 -18.15 -11.06
CA ALA A 39 0.41 -18.24 -10.91
C ALA A 39 -0.18 -16.94 -11.48
N ASP A 40 -1.07 -17.06 -12.46
CA ASP A 40 -1.72 -15.89 -13.03
C ASP A 40 -2.46 -15.19 -11.88
N LEU A 41 -2.00 -13.99 -11.52
CA LEU A 41 -2.58 -13.22 -10.43
C LEU A 41 -3.90 -12.64 -10.91
N VAL A 42 -4.93 -13.48 -10.95
CA VAL A 42 -6.29 -13.08 -11.30
C VAL A 42 -6.92 -12.46 -10.07
N VAL A 43 -7.41 -11.22 -10.22
CA VAL A 43 -8.12 -10.49 -9.17
C VAL A 43 -9.46 -9.99 -9.72
N ASN A 44 -10.53 -10.11 -8.94
CA ASN A 44 -11.86 -9.65 -9.34
C ASN A 44 -12.16 -8.25 -8.77
N GLN A 45 -12.95 -7.43 -9.47
CA GLN A 45 -13.29 -6.08 -9.01
C GLN A 45 -13.92 -6.04 -7.59
N ASP A 46 -14.68 -7.08 -7.22
CA ASP A 46 -15.26 -7.19 -5.88
C ASP A 46 -14.18 -7.43 -4.82
N ASP A 47 -13.14 -8.21 -5.13
CA ASP A 47 -12.00 -8.45 -4.25
C ASP A 47 -11.19 -7.16 -4.04
N LEU A 48 -10.93 -6.39 -5.11
CA LEU A 48 -10.30 -5.06 -4.99
C LEU A 48 -11.13 -4.13 -4.09
N GLY A 49 -12.45 -4.13 -4.29
CA GLY A 49 -13.37 -3.32 -3.49
C GLY A 49 -13.36 -3.70 -2.01
N ALA A 50 -13.35 -5.01 -1.71
CA ALA A 50 -13.28 -5.52 -0.35
C ALA A 50 -11.96 -5.14 0.34
N VAL A 51 -10.81 -5.34 -0.33
CA VAL A 51 -9.50 -4.95 0.24
C VAL A 51 -9.40 -3.44 0.46
N GLY A 52 -9.89 -2.63 -0.49
CA GLY A 52 -9.94 -1.19 -0.34
C GLY A 52 -10.80 -0.76 0.86
N HIS A 53 -11.94 -1.41 1.06
CA HIS A 53 -12.82 -1.14 2.21
C HIS A 53 -12.18 -1.51 3.55
N GLU A 54 -11.53 -2.67 3.64
CA GLU A 54 -10.81 -3.07 4.87
C GLU A 54 -9.67 -2.11 5.19
N ALA A 55 -8.92 -1.64 4.18
CA ALA A 55 -7.89 -0.61 4.37
C ALA A 55 -8.49 0.71 4.89
N PHE A 56 -9.68 1.09 4.43
CA PHE A 56 -10.39 2.27 4.93
C PHE A 56 -10.83 2.10 6.40
N ILE A 57 -11.40 0.95 6.77
CA ILE A 57 -11.78 0.67 8.17
C ILE A 57 -10.55 0.71 9.07
N LEU A 58 -9.45 0.07 8.64
CA LEU A 58 -8.21 0.05 9.41
C LEU A 58 -7.64 1.47 9.59
N HIS A 59 -7.69 2.28 8.54
CA HIS A 59 -7.31 3.70 8.61
C HIS A 59 -8.14 4.43 9.68
N ASP A 60 -9.47 4.30 9.66
CA ASP A 60 -10.35 4.97 10.62
C ASP A 60 -10.08 4.53 12.08
N HIS A 61 -9.92 3.22 12.30
CA HIS A 61 -9.58 2.68 13.61
C HIS A 61 -8.22 3.18 14.10
N LEU A 62 -7.19 3.17 13.26
CA LEU A 62 -5.86 3.68 13.64
C LEU A 62 -5.91 5.18 13.94
N HIS A 63 -6.64 5.96 13.14
CA HIS A 63 -6.74 7.40 13.30
C HIS A 63 -7.40 7.77 14.64
N THR A 64 -8.41 6.99 15.06
CA THR A 64 -9.15 7.24 16.29
C THR A 64 -8.51 6.64 17.54
N GLN A 65 -7.88 5.47 17.43
CA GLN A 65 -7.43 4.70 18.59
C GLN A 65 -5.93 4.80 18.87
N ALA A 66 -5.12 5.18 17.88
CA ALA A 66 -3.66 5.20 18.00
C ALA A 66 -3.07 6.60 18.24
N ASP A 67 -3.89 7.65 18.37
CA ASP A 67 -3.43 9.00 18.70
C ASP A 67 -3.06 9.15 20.19
N ILE A 68 -1.89 8.62 20.57
CA ILE A 68 -1.35 8.76 21.92
C ILE A 68 -0.90 10.20 22.20
N ALA A 69 -0.51 10.95 21.16
CA ALA A 69 -0.04 12.32 21.30
C ALA A 69 -1.17 13.28 21.70
N GLY A 70 -2.40 13.04 21.24
CA GLY A 70 -3.61 13.78 21.61
C GLY A 70 -4.47 13.12 22.71
N ALA A 71 -4.22 11.85 23.06
CA ALA A 71 -5.03 11.13 24.05
C ALA A 71 -5.03 11.81 25.43
N GLY A 72 -6.23 12.23 25.88
CA GLY A 72 -6.39 12.96 27.13
C GLY A 72 -5.78 14.36 27.10
N ALA A 73 -5.80 15.00 25.93
CA ALA A 73 -5.23 16.33 25.72
C ALA A 73 -5.74 17.37 26.72
N ASP A 74 -4.83 18.22 27.19
CA ASP A 74 -5.18 19.42 27.92
C ASP A 74 -5.68 20.53 26.97
N LYS A 75 -5.92 21.72 27.52
CA LYS A 75 -6.33 22.92 26.74
C LYS A 75 -5.29 23.39 25.71
N HIS A 76 -4.08 22.85 25.74
CA HIS A 76 -2.99 23.16 24.81
C HIS A 76 -2.81 22.07 23.75
N GLY A 77 -3.61 20.99 23.80
CA GLY A 77 -3.53 19.88 22.85
C GLY A 77 -2.47 18.84 23.20
N SER A 78 -1.84 18.92 24.39
CA SER A 78 -0.81 17.97 24.79
C SER A 78 -1.44 16.76 25.45
N GLY A 79 -1.27 15.55 24.89
CA GLY A 79 -1.79 14.31 25.46
C GLY A 79 -1.19 13.96 26.82
N SER A 80 -1.91 13.18 27.60
CA SER A 80 -1.56 12.80 28.98
C SER A 80 -0.16 12.18 29.10
N THR A 81 0.28 11.37 28.14
CA THR A 81 1.64 10.80 28.10
C THR A 81 2.71 11.88 27.94
N MET A 82 2.49 12.88 27.08
CA MET A 82 3.42 14.00 26.89
C MET A 82 3.45 14.94 28.10
N GLN A 83 2.32 15.14 28.76
CA GLN A 83 2.25 15.87 30.03
C GLN A 83 3.07 15.16 31.11
N ALA A 84 2.91 13.84 31.26
CA ALA A 84 3.69 13.04 32.21
C ALA A 84 5.18 13.05 31.88
N ALA A 85 5.54 12.92 30.60
CA ALA A 85 6.92 13.01 30.13
C ALA A 85 7.56 14.35 30.52
N THR A 86 6.83 15.46 30.33
CA THR A 86 7.27 16.81 30.71
C THR A 86 7.48 16.92 32.22
N ALA A 87 6.51 16.46 33.03
CA ALA A 87 6.59 16.52 34.49
C ALA A 87 7.79 15.72 35.05
N LEU A 88 8.02 14.52 34.51
CA LEU A 88 9.15 13.67 34.89
C LEU A 88 10.49 14.27 34.48
N LYS A 89 10.56 14.87 33.28
CA LYS A 89 11.76 15.54 32.78
C LYS A 89 12.13 16.76 33.62
N VAL A 90 11.16 17.61 33.97
CA VAL A 90 11.36 18.75 34.88
C VAL A 90 11.86 18.29 36.26
N SER A 91 11.46 17.09 36.69
CA SER A 91 11.88 16.48 37.94
C SER A 91 13.21 15.70 37.83
N ASN A 92 13.94 15.83 36.72
CA ASN A 92 15.22 15.13 36.43
C ASN A 92 15.14 13.60 36.37
N PHE A 93 13.97 13.02 36.10
CA PHE A 93 13.86 11.59 35.82
C PHE A 93 14.16 11.30 34.34
N GLU A 94 15.07 10.36 34.07
CA GLU A 94 15.42 9.90 32.71
C GLU A 94 14.22 9.36 31.92
N MET A 95 13.19 8.87 32.63
CA MET A 95 11.93 8.43 32.04
C MET A 95 11.23 9.53 31.24
N GLY A 96 11.39 10.81 31.61
CA GLY A 96 10.76 11.94 30.91
C GLY A 96 11.17 12.02 29.44
N PRO A 97 12.46 12.25 29.13
CA PRO A 97 12.97 12.22 27.75
C PRO A 97 12.71 10.90 27.00
N ALA A 98 12.74 9.77 27.71
CA ALA A 98 12.43 8.46 27.11
C ALA A 98 10.96 8.38 26.63
N LEU A 99 10.01 8.89 27.42
CA LEU A 99 8.60 8.97 27.03
C LEU A 99 8.36 9.95 25.87
N GLU A 100 9.02 11.12 25.87
CA GLU A 100 8.93 12.05 24.73
C GLU A 100 9.37 11.37 23.42
N THR A 101 10.49 10.64 23.48
CA THR A 101 11.01 9.88 22.32
C THR A 101 10.03 8.79 21.90
N THR A 102 9.48 8.06 22.87
CA THR A 102 8.50 7.00 22.63
C THR A 102 7.26 7.52 21.91
N VAL A 103 6.67 8.63 22.37
CA VAL A 103 5.51 9.25 21.73
C VAL A 103 5.86 9.74 20.32
N SER A 104 7.03 10.34 20.11
CA SER A 104 7.48 10.80 18.80
C SER A 104 7.63 9.67 17.79
N VAL A 105 8.30 8.58 18.19
CA VAL A 105 8.47 7.40 17.34
C VAL A 105 7.12 6.75 17.05
N TRP A 106 6.28 6.56 18.08
CA TRP A 106 4.94 6.01 17.92
C TRP A 106 4.10 6.80 16.92
N THR A 107 4.05 8.13 17.09
CA THR A 107 3.29 9.03 16.20
C THR A 107 3.77 8.91 14.76
N THR A 108 5.08 8.84 14.55
CA THR A 108 5.67 8.67 13.21
C THR A 108 5.27 7.34 12.58
N GLN A 109 5.33 6.25 13.34
CA GLN A 109 4.98 4.91 12.84
C GLN A 109 3.49 4.81 12.52
N VAL A 110 2.62 5.27 13.43
CA VAL A 110 1.17 5.29 13.21
C VAL A 110 0.81 6.13 11.99
N THR A 111 1.43 7.31 11.83
CA THR A 111 1.21 8.16 10.65
C THR A 111 1.61 7.46 9.36
N THR A 112 2.73 6.74 9.36
CA THR A 112 3.19 5.98 8.19
C THR A 112 2.19 4.89 7.80
N VAL A 113 1.68 4.13 8.78
CA VAL A 113 0.67 3.08 8.52
C VAL A 113 -0.66 3.68 8.07
N LEU A 114 -1.09 4.80 8.66
CA LEU A 114 -2.27 5.53 8.23
C LEU A 114 -2.17 5.96 6.76
N GLN A 115 -1.05 6.56 6.38
CA GLN A 115 -0.80 6.96 5.00
C GLN A 115 -0.82 5.75 4.06
N ALA A 116 -0.19 4.63 4.44
CA ALA A 116 -0.23 3.41 3.64
C ALA A 116 -1.66 2.88 3.45
N CYS A 117 -2.48 2.85 4.50
CA CYS A 117 -3.88 2.42 4.43
C CYS A 117 -4.70 3.35 3.52
N ALA A 118 -4.52 4.66 3.65
CA ALA A 118 -5.17 5.64 2.80
C ALA A 118 -4.76 5.48 1.33
N HIS A 119 -3.47 5.28 1.05
CA HIS A 119 -2.95 5.03 -0.30
C HIS A 119 -3.55 3.76 -0.91
N ILE A 120 -3.59 2.66 -0.18
CA ILE A 120 -4.18 1.39 -0.65
C ILE A 120 -5.67 1.58 -0.95
N SER A 121 -6.43 2.12 0.00
CA SER A 121 -7.86 2.37 -0.16
C SER A 121 -8.15 3.22 -1.40
N ASN A 122 -7.45 4.35 -1.53
CA ASN A 122 -7.66 5.27 -2.65
C ASN A 122 -7.25 4.65 -3.99
N HIS A 123 -6.14 3.90 -4.03
CA HIS A 123 -5.67 3.30 -5.26
C HIS A 123 -6.59 2.19 -5.75
N LEU A 124 -7.09 1.33 -4.85
CA LEU A 124 -8.01 0.25 -5.23
C LEU A 124 -9.39 0.78 -5.66
N ASP A 125 -9.90 1.83 -5.01
CA ASP A 125 -11.12 2.51 -5.45
C ASP A 125 -10.95 3.14 -6.84
N TYR A 126 -9.79 3.77 -7.10
CA TYR A 126 -9.45 4.28 -8.43
C TYR A 126 -9.41 3.17 -9.48
N SER A 127 -8.67 2.09 -9.23
CA SER A 127 -8.54 0.96 -10.16
C SER A 127 -9.89 0.31 -10.46
N LYS A 128 -10.75 0.14 -9.44
CA LYS A 128 -12.11 -0.37 -9.62
C LYS A 128 -12.95 0.54 -10.53
N LYS A 129 -12.91 1.85 -10.30
CA LYS A 129 -13.65 2.83 -11.12
C LYS A 129 -13.15 2.87 -12.57
N LEU A 130 -11.83 2.83 -12.76
CA LEU A 130 -11.21 2.83 -14.08
C LEU A 130 -11.63 1.60 -14.88
N HIS A 131 -11.52 0.40 -14.32
CA HIS A 131 -11.92 -0.81 -15.02
C HIS A 131 -13.42 -0.88 -15.31
N ALA A 132 -14.28 -0.41 -14.40
CA ALA A 132 -15.71 -0.30 -14.68
C ALA A 132 -16.02 0.67 -15.85
N GLN A 133 -15.23 1.74 -15.98
CA GLN A 133 -15.34 2.67 -17.12
C GLN A 133 -14.84 2.04 -18.43
N ASP A 134 -13.73 1.31 -18.38
CA ASP A 134 -13.18 0.58 -19.53
C ASP A 134 -14.18 -0.48 -20.01
N ASP A 135 -14.77 -1.26 -19.10
CA ASP A 135 -15.80 -2.26 -19.38
C ASP A 135 -17.02 -1.62 -20.06
N ALA A 136 -17.47 -0.46 -19.57
CA ALA A 136 -18.58 0.29 -20.17
C ALA A 136 -18.23 0.79 -21.59
N THR A 137 -16.99 1.23 -21.81
CA THR A 137 -16.52 1.71 -23.12
C THR A 137 -16.45 0.56 -24.12
N ILE A 138 -15.84 -0.57 -23.73
CA ILE A 138 -15.78 -1.79 -24.54
C ILE A 138 -17.18 -2.30 -24.87
N ALA A 139 -18.09 -2.28 -23.89
CA ALA A 139 -19.48 -2.67 -24.13
C ALA A 139 -20.11 -1.78 -25.20
N VAL A 140 -19.96 -0.44 -25.14
CA VAL A 140 -20.46 0.50 -26.17
C VAL A 140 -19.89 0.18 -27.55
N ASP A 141 -18.57 -0.01 -27.67
CA ASP A 141 -17.92 -0.32 -28.96
C ASP A 141 -18.36 -1.67 -29.55
N LEU A 142 -18.72 -2.63 -28.69
CA LEU A 142 -19.21 -3.96 -29.08
C LEU A 142 -20.73 -4.04 -29.32
N HIS A 143 -21.43 -2.91 -29.48
CA HIS A 143 -22.83 -2.94 -29.89
C HIS A 143 -22.99 -2.93 -31.41
N GLN A 144 -23.98 -3.70 -31.89
CA GLN A 144 -24.46 -3.62 -33.27
C GLN A 144 -25.16 -2.26 -33.51
N ARG A 145 -25.40 -1.93 -34.79
CA ARG A 145 -26.14 -0.71 -35.20
C ARG A 145 -27.55 -0.57 -34.58
N ASP A 146 -28.11 -1.65 -34.04
CA ASP A 146 -29.42 -1.69 -33.36
C ASP A 146 -29.31 -1.60 -31.82
N GLY A 147 -28.11 -1.45 -31.27
CA GLY A 147 -27.87 -1.40 -29.82
C GLY A 147 -27.84 -2.76 -29.11
N SER A 148 -27.90 -3.88 -29.85
CA SER A 148 -27.73 -5.22 -29.29
C SER A 148 -26.24 -5.61 -29.17
N ALA A 149 -25.86 -6.41 -28.17
CA ALA A 149 -24.50 -6.89 -28.02
C ALA A 149 -24.07 -7.73 -29.24
N VAL A 150 -22.83 -7.54 -29.72
CA VAL A 150 -22.28 -8.34 -30.84
C VAL A 150 -22.07 -9.79 -30.38
N PRO A 151 -22.72 -10.78 -31.00
CA PRO A 151 -22.55 -12.18 -30.63
C PRO A 151 -21.17 -12.71 -31.04
N VAL A 152 -20.56 -13.55 -30.20
CA VAL A 152 -19.22 -14.16 -30.42
C VAL A 152 -19.11 -14.86 -31.78
N SER A 153 -20.21 -15.39 -32.33
CA SER A 153 -20.23 -16.00 -33.66
C SER A 153 -19.82 -15.06 -34.80
N ARG A 154 -19.95 -13.73 -34.63
CA ARG A 154 -19.53 -12.72 -35.61
C ARG A 154 -18.02 -12.50 -35.65
N LEU A 155 -17.29 -12.88 -34.60
CA LEU A 155 -15.82 -12.79 -34.59
C LEU A 155 -15.20 -13.79 -35.59
N ASN A 156 -15.81 -14.96 -35.77
CA ASN A 156 -15.37 -15.95 -36.77
C ASN A 156 -15.51 -15.45 -38.21
N ASP A 157 -16.42 -14.51 -38.48
CA ASP A 157 -16.59 -13.93 -39.81
C ASP A 157 -15.48 -12.93 -40.18
N LEU A 158 -14.80 -12.35 -39.17
CA LEU A 158 -13.74 -11.35 -39.33
C LEU A 158 -12.33 -11.96 -39.44
N LEU A 159 -12.17 -13.23 -39.10
CA LEU A 159 -10.89 -13.97 -39.11
C LEU A 159 -10.61 -14.73 -40.43
N LYS A 160 -11.31 -14.39 -41.52
CA LYS A 160 -11.05 -14.93 -42.86
C LYS A 160 -9.91 -14.21 -43.56
#